data_AF-A0A8J7NBN4-F1
#
_entry.id   AF-A0A8J7NBN4-F1
#
_cell.length_a   1.000
_cell.length_b   1.000
_cell.length_c   1.000
_cell.angle_alpha   90.00
_cell.angle_beta   90.00
_cell.angle_gamma   90.00
#
_symmetry.space_group_name_H-M   'P 1'
#
loop_
_entity.id
_entity.type
_entity.pdbx_description
1 polymer ?
#
loop_
_entity_poly.entity_id
_entity_poly.type
_entity_poly.pdbx_seq_one_letter_code
_entity_poly.pdbx_strand_id
1 'polypeptide(L)'
;MQGPSDLGRFRSHVRWPGRLAETLHDRAKLIEAGQPGRTTLRDDPVEGAHKNGLAVLPALLESHRPLDVVIVMLGTNDLKARFAMTPWDIARGVERLVLTIYASNAGRDGRAPGAFLVSPVPILETGWLGEQFEGGAAKSRRLAPLIAEVAARHGCGFLDAGRHVAVDPGDGVHLSAEAHGALAAAMAEALLPLFG
;
A
#
# COMPACT_ATOMS: atom_id res chain seq x y z
N MET A 1 -2.12 -19.15 -3.04
CA MET A 1 -0.69 -19.41 -2.73
C MET A 1 -0.67 -20.45 -1.59
N GLN A 2 0.03 -21.59 -1.70
CA GLN A 2 -0.14 -22.71 -0.76
C GLN A 2 1.05 -22.91 0.21
N GLY A 3 2.20 -22.29 -0.07
CA GLY A 3 3.35 -22.32 0.84
C GLY A 3 4.47 -21.33 0.45
N PRO A 4 5.56 -21.25 1.24
CA PRO A 4 6.67 -20.33 0.99
C PRO A 4 7.39 -20.57 -0.36
N SER A 5 7.31 -21.79 -0.90
CA SER A 5 7.85 -22.14 -2.21
C SER A 5 7.12 -21.47 -3.38
N ASP A 6 5.91 -20.94 -3.15
CA ASP A 6 5.08 -20.30 -4.17
C ASP A 6 5.29 -18.77 -4.24
N LEU A 7 6.27 -18.23 -3.50
CA LEU A 7 6.54 -16.79 -3.34
C LEU A 7 7.15 -16.10 -4.57
N GLY A 8 6.87 -16.58 -5.78
CA GLY A 8 7.32 -15.96 -7.03
C GLY A 8 6.72 -14.57 -7.23
N ARG A 9 7.52 -13.62 -7.73
CA ARG A 9 7.00 -12.32 -8.15
C ARG A 9 6.22 -12.48 -9.45
N PHE A 10 4.92 -12.16 -9.43
CA PHE A 10 4.12 -12.08 -10.66
C PHE A 10 4.80 -11.20 -11.71
N ARG A 11 4.63 -11.51 -13.00
CA ARG A 11 5.12 -10.68 -14.12
C ARG A 11 4.49 -9.28 -14.10
N SER A 12 5.15 -8.30 -14.73
CA SER A 12 4.70 -6.90 -14.73
C SER A 12 3.24 -6.72 -15.15
N HIS A 13 2.86 -7.27 -16.31
CA HIS A 13 1.49 -7.20 -16.85
C HIS A 13 0.43 -7.95 -16.01
N VAL A 14 0.85 -8.71 -15.00
CA VAL A 14 -0.08 -9.38 -14.08
C VAL A 14 -0.36 -8.51 -12.86
N ARG A 15 0.68 -7.87 -12.30
CA ARG A 15 0.57 -7.06 -11.08
C ARG A 15 -0.26 -5.82 -11.32
N TRP A 16 -1.00 -5.40 -10.30
CA TRP A 16 -1.87 -4.22 -10.36
C TRP A 16 -1.16 -2.93 -10.83
N PRO A 17 0.11 -2.63 -10.43
CA PRO A 17 0.78 -1.42 -10.91
C PRO A 17 1.10 -1.52 -12.41
N GLY A 18 1.55 -2.67 -12.90
CA GLY A 18 1.86 -2.83 -14.32
C GLY A 18 0.62 -2.66 -15.20
N ARG A 19 -0.51 -3.25 -14.79
CA ARG A 19 -1.81 -3.08 -15.47
C ARG A 19 -2.32 -1.64 -15.40
N LEU A 20 -2.15 -0.98 -14.25
CA LEU A 20 -2.48 0.43 -14.10
C LEU A 20 -1.60 1.30 -15.02
N ALA A 21 -0.30 1.00 -15.12
CA ALA A 21 0.62 1.71 -16.00
C ALA A 21 0.22 1.55 -17.48
N GLU A 22 -0.22 0.36 -17.90
CA GLU A 22 -0.78 0.14 -19.24
C GLU A 22 -2.04 0.99 -19.47
N THR A 23 -2.89 1.16 -18.46
CA THR A 23 -4.09 1.99 -18.57
C THR A 23 -3.76 3.48 -18.63
N LEU A 24 -2.73 3.92 -17.90
CA LEU A 24 -2.31 5.32 -17.79
C LEU A 24 -1.21 5.72 -18.79
N HIS A 25 -0.79 4.85 -19.72
CA HIS A 25 0.45 4.99 -20.49
C HIS A 25 0.62 6.34 -21.21
N ASP A 26 -0.46 6.91 -21.75
CA ASP A 26 -0.45 8.21 -22.44
C ASP A 26 -0.63 9.43 -21.50
N ARG A 27 -0.87 9.19 -20.21
CA ARG A 27 -1.24 10.22 -19.22
C ARG A 27 -0.23 10.36 -18.09
N ALA A 28 0.35 9.25 -17.63
CA ALA A 28 1.27 9.24 -16.50
C ALA A 28 2.27 8.08 -16.60
N LYS A 29 3.47 8.32 -16.07
CA LYS A 29 4.47 7.26 -15.85
C LYS A 29 4.35 6.72 -14.44
N LEU A 30 4.08 5.42 -14.31
CA LEU A 30 4.04 4.77 -13.00
C LEU A 30 5.43 4.24 -12.58
N ILE A 31 5.78 4.44 -11.30
CA ILE A 31 7.00 3.91 -10.69
C ILE A 31 6.61 2.91 -9.61
N GLU A 32 7.03 1.65 -9.75
CA GLU A 32 6.80 0.61 -8.75
C GLU A 32 7.84 0.67 -7.62
N ALA A 33 7.40 1.03 -6.41
CA ALA A 33 8.24 1.04 -5.20
C ALA A 33 7.77 0.04 -4.13
N GLY A 34 7.18 -1.09 -4.53
CA GLY A 34 6.67 -2.13 -3.63
C GLY A 34 7.77 -3.01 -3.04
N GLN A 35 7.68 -3.30 -1.74
CA GLN A 35 8.63 -4.14 -1.00
C GLN A 35 7.86 -5.11 -0.08
N PRO A 36 8.04 -6.44 -0.23
CA PRO A 36 7.44 -7.42 0.67
C PRO A 36 7.83 -7.16 2.12
N GLY A 37 6.85 -7.28 3.03
CA GLY A 37 7.05 -7.07 4.46
C GLY A 37 7.10 -5.61 4.92
N ARG A 38 7.05 -4.62 4.02
CA ARG A 38 7.12 -3.20 4.42
C ARG A 38 5.98 -2.82 5.36
N THR A 39 6.33 -2.23 6.50
CA THR A 39 5.40 -1.65 7.48
C THR A 39 5.24 -0.15 7.21
N THR A 40 4.35 0.52 7.94
CA THR A 40 4.28 1.98 7.89
C THR A 40 5.53 2.62 8.52
N LEU A 41 5.76 2.41 9.82
CA LEU A 41 6.76 3.14 10.61
C LEU A 41 7.72 2.25 11.41
N ARG A 42 7.59 0.93 11.32
CA ARG A 42 8.26 0.00 12.23
C ARG A 42 9.39 -0.77 11.56
N ASP A 43 10.54 -0.77 12.21
CA ASP A 43 11.57 -1.76 11.94
C ASP A 43 11.01 -3.14 12.27
N ASP A 44 11.21 -4.09 11.36
CA ASP A 44 10.79 -5.47 11.61
C ASP A 44 11.91 -6.21 12.35
N PRO A 45 11.70 -6.67 13.60
CA PRO A 45 12.76 -7.33 14.36
C PRO A 45 13.13 -8.71 13.81
N VAL A 46 12.30 -9.30 12.94
CA VAL A 46 12.51 -10.61 12.33
C VAL A 46 12.95 -10.45 10.87
N GLU A 47 12.29 -9.58 10.11
CA GLU A 47 12.55 -9.40 8.68
C GLU A 47 13.53 -8.25 8.36
N GLY A 48 13.93 -7.47 9.36
CA GLY A 48 14.97 -6.44 9.30
C GLY A 48 14.45 -4.99 9.31
N ALA A 49 15.30 -4.07 9.77
CA ALA A 49 14.98 -2.64 9.88
C ALA A 49 14.61 -1.98 8.53
N HIS A 50 15.13 -2.51 7.42
CA HIS A 50 14.81 -2.05 6.07
C HIS A 50 13.33 -2.24 5.66
N LYS A 51 12.50 -2.89 6.48
CA LYS A 51 11.04 -2.96 6.29
C LYS A 51 10.31 -1.69 6.72
N ASN A 52 10.97 -0.77 7.42
CA ASN A 52 10.36 0.48 7.87
C ASN A 52 10.07 1.42 6.69
N GLY A 53 8.79 1.60 6.36
CA GLY A 53 8.34 2.45 5.26
C GLY A 53 8.79 3.91 5.41
N LEU A 54 8.71 4.47 6.61
CA LEU A 54 9.13 5.85 6.87
C LEU A 54 10.62 6.04 6.67
N ALA A 55 11.45 5.07 7.09
CA ALA A 55 12.90 5.17 6.95
C ALA A 55 13.35 5.16 5.48
N VAL A 56 12.67 4.40 4.62
CA VAL A 56 13.03 4.28 3.20
C VAL A 56 12.41 5.39 2.32
N LEU A 57 11.30 5.98 2.77
CA LEU A 57 10.51 6.92 1.96
C LEU A 57 11.29 8.15 1.46
N PRO A 58 12.12 8.86 2.27
CA PRO A 58 12.86 10.02 1.78
C PRO A 58 13.75 9.71 0.58
N ALA A 59 14.52 8.61 0.64
CA ALA A 59 15.38 8.20 -0.46
C ALA A 59 14.59 7.88 -1.74
N LEU A 60 13.41 7.26 -1.61
CA LEU A 60 12.52 6.98 -2.74
C LEU A 60 11.96 8.26 -3.36
N LEU A 61 11.51 9.19 -2.52
CA LEU A 61 11.00 10.49 -2.98
C LEU A 61 12.09 11.27 -3.73
N GLU A 62 13.29 11.33 -3.17
CA GLU A 62 14.41 12.07 -3.74
C GLU A 62 14.93 11.49 -5.05
N SER A 63 14.96 10.15 -5.16
CA SER A 63 15.50 9.42 -6.31
C SER A 63 14.56 9.41 -7.52
N HIS A 64 13.29 9.78 -7.33
CA HIS A 64 12.26 9.74 -8.38
C HIS A 64 11.68 11.11 -8.74
N ARG A 65 12.34 12.19 -8.32
CA ARG A 65 11.92 13.56 -8.63
C ARG A 65 11.94 13.84 -10.16
N PRO A 66 11.02 14.68 -10.67
CA PRO A 66 9.83 15.22 -9.98
C PRO A 66 8.68 14.20 -9.96
N LEU A 67 7.92 14.17 -8.87
CA LEU A 67 6.71 13.35 -8.69
C LEU A 67 5.45 14.22 -8.75
N ASP A 68 4.39 13.75 -9.41
CA ASP A 68 3.10 14.44 -9.41
C ASP A 68 2.22 13.95 -8.25
N VAL A 69 2.13 12.63 -8.04
CA VAL A 69 1.35 11.98 -6.98
C VAL A 69 2.11 10.76 -6.43
N VAL A 70 2.05 10.56 -5.12
CA VAL A 70 2.55 9.36 -4.43
C VAL A 70 1.37 8.52 -3.94
N ILE A 71 1.29 7.27 -4.40
CA ILE A 71 0.25 6.32 -3.98
C ILE A 71 0.79 5.47 -2.83
N VAL A 72 0.08 5.46 -1.69
CA VAL A 72 0.46 4.69 -0.49
C VAL A 72 -0.60 3.63 -0.19
N MET A 73 -0.22 2.36 -0.37
CA MET A 73 -0.99 1.20 0.08
C MET A 73 -0.16 0.40 1.08
N LEU A 74 -0.23 0.77 2.35
CA LEU A 74 0.49 0.14 3.47
C LEU A 74 -0.43 -0.03 4.68
N GLY A 75 0.03 -0.83 5.65
CA GLY A 75 -0.70 -1.13 6.88
C GLY A 75 -0.95 -2.62 7.11
N THR A 76 -0.85 -3.45 6.05
CA THR A 76 -1.02 -4.91 6.20
C THR A 76 0.02 -5.51 7.13
N ASN A 77 1.32 -5.24 6.92
CA ASN A 77 2.38 -5.86 7.72
C ASN A 77 2.40 -5.36 9.18
N ASP A 78 1.85 -4.18 9.45
CA ASP A 78 1.68 -3.65 10.80
C ASP A 78 0.66 -4.48 11.62
N LEU A 79 -0.17 -5.29 10.96
CA LEU A 79 -1.10 -6.22 11.59
C LEU A 79 -0.44 -7.47 12.16
N LYS A 80 0.82 -7.75 11.83
CA LYS A 80 1.53 -8.91 12.38
C LYS A 80 1.51 -8.85 13.90
N ALA A 81 1.19 -9.96 14.55
CA ALA A 81 0.95 -10.01 16.01
C ALA A 81 2.13 -9.42 16.82
N ARG A 82 3.36 -9.65 16.33
CA ARG A 82 4.61 -9.15 16.93
C ARG A 82 4.71 -7.63 17.09
N PHE A 83 3.95 -6.84 16.33
CA PHE A 83 3.98 -5.38 16.45
C PHE A 83 2.97 -4.83 17.46
N ALA A 84 1.99 -5.65 17.88
CA ALA A 84 0.95 -5.29 18.83
C ALA A 84 0.23 -3.95 18.53
N MET A 85 0.16 -3.53 17.26
CA MET A 85 -0.44 -2.26 16.89
C MET A 85 -1.97 -2.34 16.87
N THR A 86 -2.61 -1.23 17.24
CA THR A 86 -4.05 -1.03 17.01
C THR A 86 -4.30 -0.50 15.61
N PRO A 87 -5.51 -0.68 15.03
CA PRO A 87 -5.85 -0.05 13.74
C PRO A 87 -5.64 1.47 13.73
N TRP A 88 -5.83 2.12 14.89
CA TRP A 88 -5.60 3.56 15.04
C TRP A 88 -4.12 3.92 14.90
N ASP A 89 -3.23 3.16 15.54
CA ASP A 89 -1.78 3.37 15.42
C ASP A 89 -1.30 3.15 13.98
N ILE A 90 -1.85 2.15 13.29
CA ILE A 90 -1.53 1.88 11.88
C ILE A 90 -1.95 3.06 11.00
N ALA A 91 -3.15 3.62 11.22
CA ALA A 91 -3.61 4.80 10.50
C ALA A 91 -2.76 6.05 10.78
N ARG A 92 -2.30 6.25 12.03
CA ARG A 92 -1.30 7.28 12.35
C ARG A 92 0.03 7.03 11.64
N GLY A 93 0.38 5.77 11.44
CA GLY A 93 1.51 5.37 10.62
C GLY A 93 1.39 5.85 9.18
N VAL A 94 0.25 5.58 8.56
CA VAL A 94 -0.06 6.08 7.21
C VAL A 94 -0.04 7.62 7.17
N GLU A 95 -0.64 8.28 8.16
CA GLU A 95 -0.62 9.75 8.27
C GLU A 95 0.81 10.31 8.32
N ARG A 96 1.71 9.67 9.07
CA ARG A 96 3.10 10.13 9.13
C ARG A 96 3.80 10.01 7.78
N LEU A 97 3.49 8.99 6.97
CA LEU A 97 3.99 8.89 5.59
C LEU A 97 3.47 10.04 4.72
N VAL A 98 2.19 10.40 4.82
CA VAL A 98 1.60 11.55 4.10
C VAL A 98 2.31 12.85 4.48
N LEU A 99 2.50 13.09 5.77
CA LEU A 99 3.19 14.28 6.25
C LEU A 99 4.63 14.35 5.74
N THR A 100 5.33 13.21 5.64
CA THR A 100 6.66 13.14 5.03
C THR A 100 6.64 13.43 3.53
N ILE A 101 5.63 12.94 2.80
CA ILE A 101 5.44 13.28 1.38
C ILE A 101 5.24 14.79 1.22
N TYR A 102 4.37 15.39 2.01
CA TYR A 102 4.06 16.83 1.94
C TYR A 102 5.16 17.75 2.47
N ALA A 103 6.03 17.25 3.35
CA ALA A 103 7.23 17.97 3.78
C ALA A 103 8.39 17.88 2.77
N SER A 104 8.28 17.02 1.75
CA SER A 104 9.33 16.84 0.74
C SER A 104 9.30 17.94 -0.32
N ASN A 105 10.43 18.10 -1.01
CA ASN A 105 10.55 18.91 -2.23
C ASN A 105 10.54 18.02 -3.49
N ALA A 106 9.82 16.89 -3.42
CA ALA A 106 9.93 15.84 -4.43
C ALA A 106 9.07 16.07 -5.68
N GLY A 107 8.18 17.05 -5.65
CA GLY A 107 7.35 17.44 -6.77
C GLY A 107 8.02 18.42 -7.73
N ARG A 108 7.24 18.86 -8.74
CA ARG A 108 7.70 19.83 -9.74
C ARG A 108 8.10 21.15 -9.07
N ASP A 109 9.15 21.76 -9.61
CA ASP A 109 9.69 23.04 -9.13
C ASP A 109 10.05 23.05 -7.62
N GLY A 110 10.39 21.89 -7.07
CA GLY A 110 10.74 21.72 -5.66
C GLY A 110 9.57 21.79 -4.68
N ARG A 111 8.32 21.70 -5.18
CA ARG A 111 7.12 21.60 -4.33
C ARG A 111 6.96 20.17 -3.78
N ALA A 112 5.99 19.97 -2.90
CA ALA A 112 5.57 18.61 -2.54
C ALA A 112 4.70 17.98 -3.63
N PRO A 113 4.80 16.67 -3.88
CA PRO A 113 3.85 15.95 -4.72
C PRO A 113 2.50 15.77 -4.01
N GLY A 114 1.45 15.47 -4.76
CA GLY A 114 0.18 14.99 -4.20
C GLY A 114 0.32 13.63 -3.52
N ALA A 115 -0.70 13.24 -2.74
CA ALA A 115 -0.77 11.93 -2.10
C ALA A 115 -2.13 11.27 -2.36
N PHE A 116 -2.11 9.96 -2.59
CA PHE A 116 -3.30 9.14 -2.75
C PHE A 116 -3.19 7.92 -1.84
N LEU A 117 -4.11 7.79 -0.89
CA LEU A 117 -4.12 6.70 0.07
C LEU A 117 -4.99 5.55 -0.43
N VAL A 118 -4.50 4.32 -0.27
CA VAL A 118 -5.27 3.11 -0.52
C VAL A 118 -5.28 2.31 0.76
N SER A 119 -6.46 2.10 1.35
CA SER A 119 -6.58 1.12 2.43
C SER A 119 -6.31 -0.27 1.85
N PRO A 120 -5.41 -1.07 2.45
CA PRO A 120 -5.15 -2.41 1.95
C PRO A 120 -6.38 -3.31 2.13
N VAL A 121 -6.40 -4.41 1.38
CA VAL A 121 -7.44 -5.42 1.46
C VAL A 121 -7.43 -6.09 2.84
N PRO A 122 -8.59 -6.27 3.50
CA PRO A 122 -8.66 -7.01 4.75
C PRO A 122 -8.10 -8.43 4.61
N ILE A 123 -7.18 -8.78 5.50
CA ILE A 123 -6.57 -10.13 5.54
C ILE A 123 -7.50 -11.17 6.17
N LEU A 124 -7.19 -12.44 5.91
CA LEU A 124 -7.69 -13.62 6.59
C LEU A 124 -6.57 -14.24 7.44
N GLU A 125 -6.92 -14.83 8.57
CA GLU A 125 -6.00 -15.60 9.42
C GLU A 125 -6.04 -17.07 8.97
N THR A 126 -5.57 -17.33 7.75
CA THR A 126 -5.59 -18.65 7.12
C THR A 126 -4.21 -19.02 6.57
N GLY A 127 -4.03 -20.29 6.22
CA GLY A 127 -2.80 -20.78 5.60
C GLY A 127 -1.57 -20.65 6.50
N TRP A 128 -0.40 -20.70 5.86
CA TRP A 128 0.90 -20.72 6.56
C TRP A 128 1.32 -19.38 7.17
N LEU A 129 0.62 -18.29 6.84
CA LEU A 129 0.83 -16.95 7.42
C LEU A 129 -0.10 -16.67 8.61
N GLY A 130 -1.12 -17.49 8.85
CA GLY A 130 -2.16 -17.23 9.85
C GLY A 130 -1.63 -16.86 11.23
N GLU A 131 -0.69 -17.66 11.77
CA GLU A 131 -0.08 -17.43 13.10
C GLU A 131 0.69 -16.10 13.16
N GLN A 132 1.38 -15.71 12.07
CA GLN A 132 2.10 -14.44 12.01
C GLN A 132 1.16 -13.23 12.17
N PHE A 133 -0.09 -13.39 11.75
CA PHE A 133 -1.12 -12.36 11.73
C PHE A 133 -2.24 -12.60 12.74
N GLU A 134 -2.01 -13.34 13.82
CA GLU A 134 -3.00 -13.60 14.86
C GLU A 134 -3.67 -12.31 15.36
N GLY A 135 -5.01 -12.27 15.31
CA GLY A 135 -5.84 -11.10 15.64
C GLY A 135 -5.81 -9.97 14.60
N GLY A 136 -5.05 -10.12 13.52
CA GLY A 136 -4.89 -9.17 12.43
C GLY A 136 -6.11 -9.06 11.53
N ALA A 137 -6.89 -10.13 11.32
CA ALA A 137 -8.09 -10.10 10.47
C ALA A 137 -9.19 -9.21 11.05
N ALA A 138 -9.39 -9.23 12.38
CA ALA A 138 -10.34 -8.33 13.02
C ALA A 138 -9.89 -6.85 12.92
N LYS A 139 -8.58 -6.61 13.06
CA LYS A 139 -7.97 -5.28 12.97
C LYS A 139 -7.99 -4.72 11.55
N SER A 140 -7.72 -5.55 10.53
CA SER A 140 -7.60 -5.15 9.13
C SER A 140 -8.88 -4.51 8.59
N ARG A 141 -10.04 -5.05 8.95
CA ARG A 141 -11.37 -4.54 8.58
C ARG A 141 -11.66 -3.13 9.10
N ARG A 142 -10.89 -2.66 10.09
CA ARG A 142 -11.04 -1.33 10.69
C ARG A 142 -10.11 -0.29 10.07
N LEU A 143 -9.18 -0.69 9.19
CA LEU A 143 -8.20 0.24 8.60
C LEU A 143 -8.85 1.23 7.64
N ALA A 144 -9.77 0.77 6.77
CA ALA A 144 -10.38 1.61 5.74
C ALA A 144 -11.00 2.91 6.28
N PRO A 145 -11.92 2.89 7.26
CA PRO A 145 -12.49 4.14 7.77
C PRO A 145 -11.44 5.06 8.41
N LEU A 146 -10.45 4.49 9.13
CA LEU A 146 -9.41 5.29 9.79
C LEU A 146 -8.44 5.93 8.79
N ILE A 147 -8.09 5.22 7.71
CA ILE A 147 -7.25 5.77 6.63
C ILE A 147 -8.05 6.80 5.81
N ALA A 148 -9.35 6.59 5.59
CA ALA A 148 -10.22 7.58 4.95
C ALA A 148 -10.27 8.89 5.76
N GLU A 149 -10.35 8.82 7.09
CA GLU A 149 -10.25 10.01 7.95
C GLU A 149 -8.91 10.73 7.82
N VAL A 150 -7.81 9.99 7.66
CA VAL A 150 -6.48 10.58 7.40
C VAL A 150 -6.48 11.29 6.05
N ALA A 151 -6.98 10.64 4.99
CA ALA A 151 -7.05 11.22 3.66
C ALA A 151 -7.87 12.53 3.68
N ALA A 152 -9.05 12.52 4.31
CA ALA A 152 -9.90 13.70 4.42
C ALA A 152 -9.23 14.85 5.19
N ARG A 153 -8.53 14.54 6.29
CA ARG A 153 -7.82 15.54 7.12
C ARG A 153 -6.72 16.27 6.35
N HIS A 154 -6.05 15.57 5.43
CA HIS A 154 -4.89 16.09 4.70
C HIS A 154 -5.19 16.41 3.22
N GLY A 155 -6.43 16.28 2.78
CA GLY A 155 -6.83 16.53 1.38
C GLY A 155 -6.24 15.53 0.39
N CYS A 156 -5.99 14.29 0.80
CA CYS A 156 -5.51 13.23 -0.08
C CYS A 156 -6.66 12.55 -0.83
N GLY A 157 -6.38 11.99 -2.00
CA GLY A 157 -7.28 11.01 -2.60
C GLY A 157 -7.34 9.73 -1.75
N PHE A 158 -8.44 8.98 -1.85
CA PHE A 158 -8.64 7.75 -1.09
C PHE A 158 -9.34 6.66 -1.90
N LEU A 159 -8.90 5.41 -1.74
CA LEU A 159 -9.60 4.21 -2.19
C LEU A 159 -9.57 3.13 -1.10
N ASP A 160 -10.68 2.43 -0.90
CA ASP A 160 -10.72 1.22 -0.09
C ASP A 160 -10.61 -0.02 -0.99
N ALA A 161 -9.42 -0.61 -1.09
CA ALA A 161 -9.20 -1.78 -1.94
C ALA A 161 -10.08 -2.98 -1.54
N GLY A 162 -10.46 -3.09 -0.26
CA GLY A 162 -11.30 -4.16 0.26
C GLY A 162 -12.75 -4.15 -0.28
N ARG A 163 -13.20 -3.05 -0.90
CA ARG A 163 -14.51 -2.99 -1.58
C ARG A 163 -14.48 -3.54 -2.99
N HIS A 164 -13.30 -3.76 -3.56
CA HIS A 164 -13.12 -4.17 -4.95
C HIS A 164 -12.59 -5.60 -5.07
N VAL A 165 -11.72 -6.02 -4.14
CA VAL A 165 -11.06 -7.33 -4.22
C VAL A 165 -10.88 -7.96 -2.84
N ALA A 166 -10.60 -9.26 -2.84
CA ALA A 166 -10.26 -10.04 -1.65
C ALA A 166 -8.87 -10.68 -1.79
N VAL A 167 -8.27 -11.01 -0.66
CA VAL A 167 -7.03 -11.82 -0.60
C VAL A 167 -7.29 -13.26 -1.04
N ASP A 168 -6.25 -13.92 -1.54
CA ASP A 168 -6.24 -15.36 -1.81
C ASP A 168 -6.37 -16.12 -0.47
N PRO A 169 -7.41 -16.96 -0.27
CA PRO A 169 -7.62 -17.65 1.00
C PRO A 169 -6.53 -18.68 1.32
N GLY A 170 -5.71 -19.08 0.35
CA GLY A 170 -4.61 -20.02 0.54
C GLY A 170 -3.54 -19.55 1.52
N ASP A 171 -3.23 -18.24 1.54
CA ASP A 171 -2.35 -17.63 2.54
C ASP A 171 -3.00 -16.48 3.34
N GLY A 172 -4.18 -16.02 2.93
CA GLY A 172 -4.96 -15.01 3.63
C GLY A 172 -4.40 -13.59 3.56
N VAL A 173 -3.33 -13.32 2.82
CA VAL A 173 -2.65 -12.01 2.83
C VAL A 173 -2.40 -11.48 1.42
N HIS A 174 -2.00 -12.32 0.47
CA HIS A 174 -1.63 -11.89 -0.87
C HIS A 174 -2.82 -11.90 -1.84
N LEU A 175 -2.69 -11.19 -2.95
CA LEU A 175 -3.71 -11.14 -3.99
C LEU A 175 -3.48 -12.22 -5.05
N SER A 176 -4.56 -12.77 -5.59
CA SER A 176 -4.50 -13.59 -6.80
C SER A 176 -4.21 -12.72 -8.03
N ALA A 177 -3.86 -13.36 -9.17
CA ALA A 177 -3.68 -12.66 -10.43
C ALA A 177 -4.96 -11.93 -10.90
N GLU A 178 -6.13 -12.51 -10.63
CA GLU A 178 -7.43 -11.92 -10.90
C GLU A 178 -7.68 -10.69 -10.02
N ALA A 179 -7.43 -10.80 -8.72
CA ALA A 179 -7.55 -9.68 -7.79
C ALA A 179 -6.59 -8.53 -8.13
N HIS A 180 -5.39 -8.82 -8.63
CA HIS A 180 -4.51 -7.79 -9.18
C HIS A 180 -5.12 -7.04 -10.38
N GLY A 181 -5.84 -7.75 -11.26
CA GLY A 181 -6.55 -7.14 -12.39
C GLY A 181 -7.70 -6.24 -11.94
N ALA A 182 -8.55 -6.73 -11.04
CA ALA A 182 -9.68 -5.96 -10.51
C ALA A 182 -9.23 -4.74 -9.71
N LEU A 183 -8.15 -4.85 -8.92
CA LEU A 183 -7.58 -3.70 -8.22
C LEU A 183 -7.01 -2.66 -9.20
N ALA A 184 -6.36 -3.09 -10.29
CA ALA A 184 -5.86 -2.16 -11.29
C ALA A 184 -6.99 -1.35 -11.94
N ALA A 185 -8.12 -1.99 -12.26
CA ALA A 185 -9.29 -1.32 -12.82
C ALA A 185 -9.86 -0.27 -11.83
N ALA A 186 -10.05 -0.64 -10.57
CA ALA A 186 -10.53 0.29 -9.53
C ALA A 186 -9.56 1.47 -9.31
N MET A 187 -8.24 1.21 -9.30
CA MET A 187 -7.23 2.27 -9.21
C MET A 187 -7.27 3.19 -10.43
N ALA A 188 -7.46 2.66 -11.64
CA ALA A 188 -7.54 3.47 -12.85
C ALA A 188 -8.76 4.39 -12.80
N GLU A 189 -9.94 3.87 -12.45
CA GLU A 189 -11.16 4.68 -12.28
C GLU A 189 -10.96 5.82 -11.26
N ALA A 190 -10.28 5.53 -10.14
CA ALA A 190 -10.04 6.51 -9.10
C ALA A 190 -8.97 7.57 -9.46
N LEU A 191 -7.98 7.21 -10.28
CA LEU A 191 -6.82 8.07 -10.58
C LEU A 191 -6.93 8.82 -11.90
N LEU A 192 -7.65 8.30 -12.89
CA LEU A 192 -7.80 8.96 -14.20
C LEU A 192 -8.25 10.43 -14.10
N PRO A 193 -9.19 10.82 -13.21
CA PRO A 193 -9.57 12.21 -13.04
C PRO A 193 -8.45 13.15 -12.58
N LEU A 194 -7.35 12.62 -12.02
CA LEU A 194 -6.19 13.41 -11.60
C LEU A 194 -5.25 13.76 -12.76
N PHE A 195 -5.39 13.06 -13.89
CA PHE A 195 -4.49 13.17 -15.05
C PHE A 195 -5.24 13.55 -16.34
N GLY A 196 -6.46 14.09 -16.20
CA GLY A 196 -7.33 14.58 -17.27
C GLY A 196 -7.24 16.08 -17.47
#